data_AF-A0A428YR85-F1
#
_entry.id   AF-A0A428YR85-F1
#
_cell.length_a   1.000
_cell.length_b   1.000
_cell.length_c   1.000
_cell.angle_alpha   90.00
_cell.angle_beta   90.00
_cell.angle_gamma   90.00
#
_symmetry.space_group_name_H-M   'P 1'
#
loop_
_entity.id
_entity.type
_entity.pdbx_description
1 polymer ?
#
loop_
_entity_poly.entity_id
_entity_poly.type
_entity_poly.pdbx_seq_one_letter_code
_entity_poly.pdbx_strand_id
1 'polypeptide(L)'
;MPTPDRKRAMAAQLVRAHDDLRRELRRVRSQLGKSDAALSRSLTTHCLAFCDNLRHHHTMEDNAFALFDSDLAPVLDRLRQEHHVVSSALGQIRELLGSDTAAADVELALEQLSEQLERHFAYEEEQLLPVLNG
;
A
#
# COMPACT_ATOMS: atom_id res chain seq x y z
N MET A 1 -24.54 -9.43 -4.16
CA MET A 1 -23.26 -10.15 -4.27
C MET A 1 -22.73 -10.05 -5.70
N PRO A 2 -21.43 -9.83 -5.92
CA PRO A 2 -20.82 -9.74 -7.25
C PRO A 2 -21.01 -11.02 -8.09
N THR A 3 -21.06 -10.90 -9.42
CA THR A 3 -21.06 -12.06 -10.34
C THR A 3 -19.70 -12.79 -10.32
N PRO A 4 -19.62 -14.08 -10.69
CA PRO A 4 -18.36 -14.82 -10.73
C PRO A 4 -17.28 -14.17 -11.62
N ASP A 5 -17.66 -13.64 -12.79
CA ASP A 5 -16.73 -12.90 -13.67
C ASP A 5 -16.21 -11.63 -12.99
N ARG A 6 -17.07 -10.92 -12.27
CA ARG A 6 -16.68 -9.72 -11.52
C ARG A 6 -15.73 -10.06 -10.39
N LYS A 7 -15.96 -11.15 -9.66
CA LYS A 7 -15.05 -11.60 -8.58
C LYS A 7 -13.66 -11.94 -9.12
N ARG A 8 -13.57 -12.70 -10.23
CA ARG A 8 -12.28 -12.98 -10.89
C ARG A 8 -11.58 -11.72 -11.37
N ALA A 9 -12.32 -10.76 -11.92
CA ALA A 9 -11.76 -9.48 -12.32
C ALA A 9 -11.19 -8.69 -11.12
N MET A 10 -11.89 -8.71 -9.98
CA MET A 10 -11.42 -8.12 -8.72
C MET A 10 -10.14 -8.83 -8.21
N ALA A 11 -10.11 -10.17 -8.21
CA ALA A 11 -8.91 -10.94 -7.82
C ALA A 11 -7.69 -10.55 -8.66
N ALA A 12 -7.87 -10.49 -9.98
CA ALA A 12 -6.80 -10.14 -10.88
C ALA A 12 -6.37 -8.67 -10.74
N GLN A 13 -7.31 -7.77 -10.41
CA GLN A 13 -7.00 -6.37 -10.15
C GLN A 13 -6.21 -6.19 -8.85
N LEU A 14 -6.58 -6.90 -7.77
CA LEU A 14 -5.89 -6.89 -6.49
C LEU A 14 -4.40 -7.23 -6.65
N VAL A 15 -4.11 -8.40 -7.25
CA VAL A 15 -2.73 -8.87 -7.47
C VAL A 15 -1.94 -7.87 -8.33
N ARG A 16 -2.55 -7.34 -9.40
CA ARG A 16 -1.88 -6.34 -10.26
C ARG A 16 -1.54 -5.07 -9.49
N ALA A 17 -2.48 -4.55 -8.69
CA ALA A 17 -2.26 -3.35 -7.89
C ALA A 17 -1.14 -3.55 -6.87
N HIS A 18 -1.12 -4.68 -6.16
CA HIS A 18 -0.03 -5.00 -5.24
C HIS A 18 1.32 -5.10 -5.93
N ASP A 19 1.38 -5.77 -7.08
CA ASP A 19 2.60 -5.88 -7.87
C ASP A 19 3.13 -4.52 -8.37
N ASP A 20 2.23 -3.63 -8.78
CA ASP A 20 2.56 -2.25 -9.16
C ASP A 20 3.08 -1.45 -7.97
N LEU A 21 2.40 -1.50 -6.83
CA LEU A 21 2.81 -0.82 -5.58
C LEU A 21 4.17 -1.31 -5.09
N ARG A 22 4.41 -2.64 -5.12
CA ARG A 22 5.71 -3.24 -4.81
C ARG A 22 6.81 -2.72 -5.74
N ARG A 23 6.54 -2.62 -7.05
CA ARG A 23 7.51 -2.06 -8.02
C ARG A 23 7.79 -0.59 -7.77
N GLU A 24 6.76 0.20 -7.51
CA GLU A 24 6.88 1.63 -7.25
C GLU A 24 7.68 1.91 -5.98
N LEU A 25 7.38 1.21 -4.88
CA LEU A 25 8.10 1.36 -3.62
C LEU A 25 9.59 0.98 -3.77
N ARG A 26 9.90 -0.14 -4.45
CA ARG A 26 11.29 -0.50 -4.77
C ARG A 26 12.00 0.59 -5.57
N ARG A 27 11.31 1.20 -6.52
CA ARG A 27 11.88 2.29 -7.34
C ARG A 27 12.21 3.50 -6.48
N VAL A 28 11.26 3.96 -5.66
CA VAL A 28 11.48 5.10 -4.73
C VAL A 28 12.65 4.81 -3.79
N ARG A 29 12.68 3.63 -3.16
CA ARG A 29 13.77 3.22 -2.26
C ARG A 29 15.13 3.17 -2.95
N SER A 30 15.20 2.67 -4.19
CA SER A 30 16.46 2.58 -4.96
C SER A 30 17.08 3.93 -5.36
N GLN A 31 16.33 5.02 -5.20
CA GLN A 31 16.76 6.38 -5.48
C GLN A 31 17.27 7.09 -4.22
N LEU A 32 16.92 6.59 -3.02
CA LEU A 32 17.50 7.02 -1.75
C LEU A 32 18.95 6.52 -1.68
N GLY A 33 19.85 7.33 -1.10
CA GLY A 33 21.29 7.01 -1.00
C GLY A 33 22.13 7.28 -2.26
N LYS A 34 21.53 7.65 -3.40
CA LYS A 34 22.26 8.04 -4.63
C LYS A 34 22.47 9.55 -4.79
N SER A 35 22.04 10.37 -3.83
CA SER A 35 22.15 11.83 -3.91
C SER A 35 22.56 12.41 -2.55
N ASP A 36 23.54 13.31 -2.59
CA ASP A 36 24.12 14.06 -1.48
C ASP A 36 23.04 14.68 -0.59
N ALA A 37 23.08 14.39 0.73
CA ALA A 37 22.48 15.04 1.91
C ALA A 37 21.03 15.59 1.89
N ALA A 38 20.39 15.74 0.73
CA ALA A 38 19.09 16.34 0.50
C ALA A 38 18.32 15.53 -0.54
N LEU A 39 17.02 15.32 -0.29
CA LEU A 39 16.13 14.69 -1.25
C LEU A 39 15.96 15.58 -2.49
N SER A 40 16.25 15.04 -3.67
CA SER A 40 15.96 15.76 -4.91
C SER A 40 14.44 15.98 -5.03
N ARG A 41 14.02 17.14 -5.59
CA ARG A 41 12.59 17.43 -5.84
C ARG A 41 11.88 16.31 -6.61
N SER A 42 12.58 15.65 -7.53
CA SER A 42 12.04 14.52 -8.30
C SER A 42 11.72 13.31 -7.40
N LEU A 43 12.62 12.98 -6.46
CA LEU A 43 12.41 11.89 -5.50
C LEU A 43 11.26 12.20 -4.54
N THR A 44 11.18 13.43 -4.03
CA THR A 44 10.05 13.87 -3.21
C THR A 44 8.73 13.71 -3.97
N THR A 45 8.66 14.17 -5.22
CA THR A 45 7.46 14.01 -6.08
C THR A 45 7.08 12.54 -6.26
N HIS A 46 8.04 11.66 -6.55
CA HIS A 46 7.75 10.23 -6.71
C HIS A 46 7.29 9.58 -5.40
N CYS A 47 7.89 9.94 -4.26
CA CYS A 47 7.47 9.41 -2.97
C CYS A 47 6.06 9.87 -2.60
N LEU A 48 5.72 11.14 -2.84
CA LEU A 48 4.37 11.66 -2.62
C LEU A 48 3.34 10.98 -3.53
N ALA A 49 3.68 10.76 -4.81
CA ALA A 49 2.83 10.05 -5.76
C ALA A 49 2.56 8.61 -5.31
N PHE A 50 3.59 7.89 -4.88
CA PHE A 50 3.45 6.56 -4.29
C PHE A 50 2.52 6.58 -3.06
N CYS A 51 2.72 7.54 -2.14
CA CYS A 51 1.86 7.68 -0.96
C CYS A 51 0.39 7.91 -1.33
N ASP A 52 0.13 8.71 -2.37
CA ASP A 52 -1.22 8.94 -2.87
C ASP A 52 -1.83 7.69 -3.52
N ASN A 53 -1.05 6.99 -4.33
CA ASN A 53 -1.48 5.78 -5.02
C ASN A 53 -1.86 4.67 -4.01
N LEU A 54 -1.00 4.41 -3.02
CA LEU A 54 -1.26 3.40 -1.98
C LEU A 54 -2.50 3.75 -1.14
N ARG A 55 -2.65 5.02 -0.76
CA ARG A 55 -3.85 5.47 -0.03
C ARG A 55 -5.12 5.29 -0.87
N HIS A 56 -5.06 5.60 -2.16
CA HIS A 56 -6.18 5.42 -3.07
C HIS A 56 -6.56 3.94 -3.19
N HIS A 57 -5.56 3.06 -3.38
CA HIS A 57 -5.73 1.61 -3.41
C HIS A 57 -6.50 1.10 -2.19
N HIS A 58 -6.02 1.34 -0.96
CA HIS A 58 -6.71 0.90 0.26
C HIS A 58 -8.11 1.50 0.43
N THR A 59 -8.31 2.76 0.01
CA THR A 59 -9.64 3.39 0.06
C THR A 59 -10.63 2.66 -0.86
N MET A 60 -10.18 2.23 -2.05
CA MET A 60 -11.02 1.48 -2.97
C MET A 60 -11.35 0.08 -2.44
N GLU A 61 -10.42 -0.56 -1.75
CA GLU A 61 -10.63 -1.85 -1.09
C GLU A 61 -11.63 -1.75 0.06
N ASP A 62 -11.44 -0.78 0.97
CA ASP A 62 -12.35 -0.55 2.09
C ASP A 62 -13.80 -0.36 1.62
N ASN A 63 -13.99 0.38 0.52
CA ASN A 63 -15.29 0.57 -0.12
C ASN A 63 -15.83 -0.74 -0.73
N ALA A 64 -14.95 -1.55 -1.32
CA ALA A 64 -15.33 -2.84 -1.90
C ALA A 64 -15.65 -3.89 -0.82
N PHE A 65 -15.08 -3.80 0.37
CA PHE A 65 -15.33 -4.73 1.48
C PHE A 65 -16.80 -4.78 1.89
N ALA A 66 -17.57 -3.71 1.67
CA ALA A 66 -19.02 -3.70 1.90
C ALA A 66 -19.81 -4.66 0.97
N LEU A 67 -19.16 -5.21 -0.07
CA LEU A 67 -19.78 -6.13 -1.02
C LEU A 67 -19.63 -7.61 -0.64
N PHE A 68 -18.94 -7.93 0.46
CA PHE A 68 -18.63 -9.31 0.89
C PHE A 68 -19.54 -9.79 2.03
N ASP A 69 -19.53 -11.11 2.25
CA ASP A 69 -20.38 -11.77 3.25
C ASP A 69 -19.84 -11.63 4.69
N SER A 70 -20.72 -11.83 5.66
CA SER A 70 -20.48 -11.79 7.10
C SER A 70 -19.40 -12.75 7.59
N ASP A 71 -19.23 -13.91 6.92
CA ASP A 71 -18.19 -14.88 7.28
C ASP A 71 -16.76 -14.33 7.10
N LEU A 72 -16.58 -13.32 6.25
CA LEU A 72 -15.30 -12.62 6.08
C LEU A 72 -15.10 -11.47 7.07
N ALA A 73 -16.09 -11.13 7.91
CA ALA A 73 -16.01 -9.95 8.76
C ALA A 73 -14.71 -9.86 9.60
N PRO A 74 -14.22 -10.93 10.25
CA PRO A 74 -12.96 -10.87 11.00
C PRO A 74 -11.74 -10.56 10.13
N VAL A 75 -11.71 -11.07 8.89
CA VAL A 75 -10.64 -10.77 7.92
C VAL A 75 -10.70 -9.32 7.49
N LEU A 76 -11.89 -8.84 7.10
CA LEU A 76 -12.08 -7.47 6.61
C LEU A 76 -11.80 -6.43 7.70
N ASP A 77 -12.17 -6.72 8.96
CA ASP A 77 -11.87 -5.84 10.09
C ASP A 77 -10.36 -5.76 10.37
N ARG A 78 -9.65 -6.89 10.25
CA ARG A 78 -8.19 -6.88 10.32
C ARG A 78 -7.57 -6.06 9.18
N LEU A 79 -8.02 -6.24 7.94
CA LEU A 79 -7.50 -5.49 6.79
C LEU A 79 -7.70 -3.98 6.97
N ARG A 80 -8.89 -3.53 7.40
CA ARG A 80 -9.16 -2.13 7.74
C ARG A 80 -8.20 -1.60 8.82
N GLN A 81 -7.95 -2.39 9.86
CA GLN A 81 -7.01 -2.01 10.91
C GLN A 81 -5.59 -1.87 10.35
N GLU A 82 -5.15 -2.78 9.48
CA GLU A 82 -3.85 -2.70 8.81
C GLU A 82 -3.78 -1.48 7.87
N HIS A 83 -4.85 -1.15 7.13
CA HIS A 83 -4.96 0.05 6.30
C HIS A 83 -4.80 1.33 7.12
N HIS A 84 -5.39 1.42 8.31
CA HIS A 84 -5.21 2.57 9.20
C HIS A 84 -3.76 2.74 9.65
N VAL A 85 -3.06 1.64 9.99
CA VAL A 85 -1.64 1.69 10.35
C VAL A 85 -0.80 2.15 9.16
N VAL A 86 -1.04 1.61 7.95
CA VAL A 86 -0.35 2.07 6.74
C VAL A 86 -0.62 3.55 6.47
N SER A 87 -1.87 4.00 6.62
CA SER A 87 -2.24 5.41 6.42
C SER A 87 -1.48 6.34 7.38
N SER A 88 -1.32 5.93 8.64
CA SER A 88 -0.51 6.66 9.62
C SER A 88 0.97 6.73 9.21
N ALA A 89 1.54 5.62 8.74
CA ALA A 89 2.93 5.59 8.27
C ALA A 89 3.14 6.49 7.03
N LEU A 90 2.17 6.51 6.10
CA LEU A 90 2.19 7.41 4.95
C LEU A 90 2.11 8.89 5.36
N GLY A 91 1.33 9.21 6.41
CA GLY A 91 1.30 10.55 7.00
C GLY A 91 2.65 10.99 7.54
N GLN A 92 3.31 10.11 8.31
CA GLN A 92 4.66 10.37 8.85
C GLN A 92 5.69 10.58 7.74
N ILE A 93 5.67 9.75 6.69
CA ILE A 93 6.58 9.93 5.54
C ILE A 93 6.33 11.29 4.86
N ARG A 94 5.07 11.71 4.69
CA ARG A 94 4.74 13.02 4.12
C ARG A 94 5.27 14.18 4.96
N GLU A 95 5.18 14.08 6.27
CA GLU A 95 5.75 15.08 7.19
C GLU A 95 7.26 15.16 7.04
N LEU A 96 7.95 14.02 7.04
CA LEU A 96 9.40 13.94 6.85
C LEU A 96 9.86 14.53 5.50
N LEU A 97 9.05 14.37 4.44
CA LEU A 97 9.32 14.96 3.12
C LEU A 97 9.10 16.48 3.07
N GLY A 98 8.30 17.03 3.99
CA GLY A 98 7.98 18.46 4.06
C GLY A 98 8.89 19.26 4.99
N SER A 99 9.66 18.60 5.85
CA SER A 99 10.65 19.22 6.73
C SER A 99 12.08 19.12 6.19
N ASP A 100 13.00 19.89 6.79
CA ASP A 100 14.44 19.85 6.49
C ASP A 100 15.12 18.62 7.14
N THR A 101 14.50 17.45 6.95
CA THR A 101 14.86 16.19 7.61
C THR A 101 15.96 15.45 6.86
N ALA A 102 16.73 14.63 7.60
CA ALA A 102 17.76 13.82 6.99
C ALA A 102 17.16 12.77 6.04
N ALA A 103 17.78 12.59 4.87
CA ALA A 103 17.37 11.55 3.92
C ALA A 103 17.33 10.14 4.53
N ALA A 104 18.16 9.89 5.56
CA ALA A 104 18.20 8.64 6.31
C ALA A 104 16.90 8.34 7.06
N ASP A 105 16.19 9.36 7.57
CA ASP A 105 14.93 9.16 8.30
C ASP A 105 13.81 8.74 7.33
N VAL A 106 13.76 9.36 6.15
CA VAL A 106 12.83 8.97 5.07
C VAL A 106 13.14 7.57 4.55
N GLU A 107 14.42 7.23 4.41
CA GLU A 107 14.85 5.89 4.01
C GLU A 107 14.42 4.82 5.02
N LEU A 108 14.66 5.05 6.31
CA LEU A 108 14.21 4.15 7.38
C LEU A 108 12.69 3.98 7.39
N ALA A 109 11.93 5.07 7.27
CA ALA A 109 10.47 5.03 7.26
C ALA A 109 9.94 4.24 6.05
N LEU A 110 10.55 4.39 4.87
CA LEU A 110 10.18 3.63 3.68
C LEU A 110 10.56 2.15 3.75
N GLU A 111 11.66 1.81 4.43
CA GLU A 111 12.02 0.41 4.73
C GLU A 111 10.95 -0.26 5.59
N GLN A 112 10.60 0.38 6.70
CA GLN A 112 9.59 -0.11 7.63
C GLN A 112 8.22 -0.27 6.96
N LEU A 113 7.82 0.72 6.15
CA LEU A 113 6.61 0.64 5.34
C LEU A 113 6.68 -0.54 4.35
N SER A 114 7.82 -0.77 3.71
CA SER A 114 8.00 -1.88 2.78
C SER A 114 7.78 -3.22 3.45
N GLU A 115 8.39 -3.46 4.61
CA GLU A 115 8.20 -4.71 5.35
C GLU A 115 6.75 -4.90 5.81
N GLN A 116 6.11 -3.81 6.24
CA GLN A 116 4.70 -3.83 6.62
C GLN A 116 3.79 -4.19 5.45
N LEU A 117 4.00 -3.57 4.28
CA LEU A 117 3.20 -3.81 3.09
C LEU A 117 3.36 -5.23 2.55
N GLU A 118 4.57 -5.80 2.58
CA GLU A 118 4.75 -7.18 2.15
C GLU A 118 3.95 -8.17 3.01
N ARG A 119 3.92 -7.96 4.34
CA ARG A 119 3.09 -8.78 5.24
C ARG A 119 1.60 -8.58 5.01
N HIS A 120 1.20 -7.32 4.83
CA HIS A 120 -0.20 -6.93 4.60
C HIS A 120 -0.73 -7.54 3.29
N PHE A 121 -0.05 -7.29 2.17
CA PHE A 121 -0.44 -7.82 0.86
C PHE A 121 -0.47 -9.35 0.84
N ALA A 122 0.51 -10.01 1.47
CA ALA A 122 0.53 -11.47 1.55
C ALA A 122 -0.70 -12.01 2.31
N TYR A 123 -1.06 -11.39 3.44
CA TYR A 123 -2.23 -11.77 4.20
C TYR A 123 -3.52 -11.52 3.43
N GLU A 124 -3.66 -10.35 2.80
CA GLU A 124 -4.85 -10.02 2.02
C GLU A 124 -5.05 -10.98 0.85
N GLU A 125 -4.00 -11.24 0.07
CA GLU A 125 -4.05 -12.18 -1.06
C GLU A 125 -4.39 -13.60 -0.58
N GLU A 126 -3.79 -14.06 0.52
CA GLU A 126 -4.08 -15.37 1.12
C GLU A 126 -5.57 -15.53 1.47
N GLN A 127 -6.19 -14.50 2.05
CA GLN A 127 -7.57 -14.58 2.51
C GLN A 127 -8.60 -14.30 1.42
N LEU A 128 -8.34 -13.34 0.53
CA LEU A 128 -9.35 -12.87 -0.43
C LEU A 128 -9.31 -13.61 -1.76
N LEU A 129 -8.14 -14.07 -2.24
CA LEU A 129 -8.05 -14.75 -3.53
C LEU A 129 -8.88 -16.05 -3.60
N PRO A 130 -8.92 -16.92 -2.56
CA PRO A 130 -9.79 -18.11 -2.60
C PRO A 130 -11.27 -17.75 -2.75
N VAL A 131 -11.72 -16.68 -2.10
CA VAL A 131 -13.13 -16.24 -2.14
C VAL A 131 -13.48 -15.56 -3.47
N LEU A 132 -12.53 -14.84 -4.06
CA LEU A 132 -12.71 -14.13 -5.32
C LEU A 132 -12.56 -15.02 -6.56
N ASN A 133 -11.79 -16.11 -6.47
CA ASN A 133 -11.62 -17.05 -7.57
C ASN A 133 -12.63 -18.22 -7.54
N GLY A 134 -13.31 -18.42 -6.41
CA GLY A 134 -14.38 -19.41 -6.23
C GLY A 134 -15.73 -19.01 -6.80
#